data_AF-A0A968Q5J1-F1
#
_entry.id   AF-A0A968Q5J1-F1
#
_cell.length_a   1.000
_cell.length_b   1.000
_cell.length_c   1.000
_cell.angle_alpha   90.00
_cell.angle_beta   90.00
_cell.angle_gamma   90.00
#
_symmetry.space_group_name_H-M   'P 1'
#
loop_
_entity.id
_entity.type
_entity.pdbx_description
1 polymer ?
#
loop_
_entity_poly.entity_id
_entity_poly.type
_entity_poly.pdbx_seq_one_letter_code
_entity_poly.pdbx_strand_id
1 'polypeptide(L)'
;MATGDAITTGTYDATATVTYTWQVEYAKSFDQARTIHRETFESNSLVNRNGVKPEGAVTGPDDQGLWWPALPPKPTANDLISRQQSPNEQRTDPLLQKSVDYAITFDYNGQRRTLPTNQSVYREASQAFAEQQALELVYGPGEATVGAARRIASFDR
;
A
#
# COMPACT_ATOMS: atom_id res chain seq x y z
N MET A 1 10.16 14.99 8.33
CA MET A 1 9.29 15.84 9.17
C MET A 1 8.25 16.48 8.25
N ALA A 2 6.96 16.38 8.58
CA ALA A 2 5.92 17.13 7.85
C ALA A 2 6.04 18.61 8.25
N THR A 3 6.15 19.52 7.28
CA THR A 3 6.38 20.96 7.48
C THR A 3 5.34 21.82 6.74
N GLY A 4 4.23 21.22 6.31
CA GLY A 4 3.17 21.90 5.57
C GLY A 4 2.01 22.35 6.46
N ASP A 5 1.05 23.02 5.83
CA ASP A 5 -0.19 23.45 6.49
C ASP A 5 -0.98 22.26 7.06
N ALA A 6 -1.74 22.53 8.12
CA ALA A 6 -2.59 21.55 8.77
C ALA A 6 -4.07 21.86 8.52
N ILE A 7 -4.86 20.81 8.38
CA ILE A 7 -6.32 20.91 8.26
C ILE A 7 -6.97 20.00 9.30
N THR A 8 -8.16 20.38 9.76
CA THR A 8 -8.99 19.52 10.59
C THR A 8 -10.18 19.02 9.79
N THR A 9 -10.46 17.73 9.86
CA THR A 9 -11.62 17.12 9.19
C THR A 9 -12.25 16.03 10.04
N GLY A 10 -13.58 16.02 10.10
CA GLY A 10 -14.37 14.94 10.68
C GLY A 10 -14.85 13.91 9.65
N THR A 11 -14.59 14.14 8.34
CA THR A 11 -15.00 13.26 7.26
C THR A 11 -13.78 12.84 6.44
N TYR A 12 -13.36 11.59 6.64
CA TYR A 12 -12.21 11.02 5.97
C TYR A 12 -12.35 9.51 5.76
N ASP A 13 -11.61 9.00 4.80
CA ASP A 13 -11.41 7.58 4.50
C ASP A 13 -9.91 7.33 4.28
N ALA A 14 -9.28 6.60 5.18
CA ALA A 14 -7.92 6.10 5.00
C ALA A 14 -7.95 4.72 4.34
N THR A 15 -7.14 4.55 3.31
CA THR A 15 -7.00 3.30 2.57
C THR A 15 -5.57 2.81 2.53
N ALA A 16 -5.39 1.50 2.67
CA ALA A 16 -4.14 0.81 2.40
C ALA A 16 -4.41 -0.32 1.39
N THR A 17 -3.93 -0.15 0.17
CA THR A 17 -4.00 -1.18 -0.86
C THR A 17 -2.79 -2.08 -0.71
N VAL A 18 -3.01 -3.28 -0.20
CA VAL A 18 -1.95 -4.28 -0.05
C VAL A 18 -1.93 -5.17 -1.27
N THR A 19 -0.74 -5.49 -1.80
CA THR A 19 -0.59 -6.30 -3.00
C THR A 19 0.47 -7.38 -2.80
N TYR A 20 0.12 -8.60 -3.19
CA TYR A 20 1.04 -9.70 -3.38
C TYR A 20 1.34 -9.85 -4.86
N THR A 21 2.62 -9.89 -5.25
CA THR A 21 3.04 -10.09 -6.63
C THR A 21 4.16 -11.12 -6.68
N TRP A 22 4.02 -12.13 -7.54
CA TRP A 22 5.13 -13.03 -7.84
C TRP A 22 6.15 -12.34 -8.74
N GLN A 23 7.42 -12.44 -8.39
CA GLN A 23 8.51 -11.84 -9.12
C GLN A 23 9.67 -12.81 -9.30
N VAL A 24 10.31 -12.76 -10.46
CA VAL A 24 11.50 -13.56 -10.77
C VAL A 24 12.51 -12.65 -11.44
N GLU A 25 13.78 -12.81 -11.07
CA GLU A 25 14.87 -12.17 -11.76
C GLU A 25 15.53 -13.15 -12.71
N TYR A 26 15.89 -12.66 -13.89
CA TYR A 26 16.53 -13.40 -14.98
C TYR A 26 17.82 -12.69 -15.36
N ALA A 27 18.88 -13.45 -15.61
CA ALA A 27 20.17 -12.89 -16.02
C ALA A 27 21.02 -13.93 -16.75
N LYS A 28 21.87 -13.47 -17.68
CA LYS A 28 22.94 -14.33 -18.21
C LYS A 28 24.04 -14.59 -17.16
N SER A 29 24.23 -13.64 -16.24
CA SER A 29 25.11 -13.77 -15.08
C SER A 29 24.61 -12.82 -13.99
N PHE A 30 24.33 -13.36 -12.79
CA PHE A 30 23.92 -12.56 -11.64
C PHE A 30 25.06 -11.72 -11.04
N ASP A 31 26.31 -11.92 -11.48
CA ASP A 31 27.45 -11.09 -11.09
C ASP A 31 27.45 -9.73 -11.82
N GLN A 32 26.68 -9.61 -12.91
CA GLN A 32 26.55 -8.39 -13.69
C GLN A 32 25.14 -7.82 -13.58
N ALA A 33 24.94 -6.90 -12.63
CA ALA A 33 23.64 -6.28 -12.35
C ALA A 33 22.92 -5.72 -13.60
N ARG A 34 23.67 -5.17 -14.57
CA ARG A 34 23.12 -4.65 -15.84
C ARG A 34 22.43 -5.71 -16.73
N THR A 35 22.70 -6.99 -16.49
CA THR A 35 22.11 -8.10 -17.23
C THR A 35 20.91 -8.71 -16.51
N ILE A 36 20.66 -8.28 -15.27
CA ILE A 36 19.53 -8.73 -14.49
C ILE A 36 18.30 -7.95 -14.94
N HIS A 37 17.30 -8.68 -15.41
CA HIS A 37 15.96 -8.15 -15.64
C HIS A 37 14.96 -8.87 -14.76
N ARG A 38 13.83 -8.23 -14.53
CA ARG A 38 12.86 -8.62 -13.52
C ARG A 38 11.50 -8.74 -14.17
N GLU A 39 10.89 -9.91 -14.03
CA GLU A 39 9.57 -10.19 -14.53
C GLU A 39 8.58 -10.31 -13.37
N THR A 40 7.40 -9.74 -13.58
CA THR A 40 6.27 -9.85 -12.67
C THR A 40 5.25 -10.82 -13.26
N PHE A 41 4.63 -11.61 -12.39
CA PHE A 41 3.61 -12.58 -12.75
C PHE A 41 2.29 -12.16 -12.06
N GLU A 42 1.43 -13.13 -11.79
CA GLU A 42 0.15 -12.91 -11.15
C GLU A 42 0.27 -12.14 -9.83
N SER A 43 -0.73 -11.29 -9.60
CA SER A 43 -0.84 -10.47 -8.40
C SER A 43 -2.27 -10.49 -7.86
N ASN A 44 -2.39 -10.44 -6.54
CA ASN A 44 -3.66 -10.25 -5.85
C ASN A 44 -3.55 -9.02 -4.94
N SER A 45 -4.57 -8.18 -4.94
CA SER A 45 -4.62 -6.97 -4.12
C SER A 45 -5.89 -6.93 -3.26
N LEU A 46 -5.81 -6.18 -2.16
CA LEU A 46 -6.92 -5.96 -1.24
C LEU A 46 -6.86 -4.53 -0.69
N VAL A 47 -8.00 -3.85 -0.73
CA VAL A 47 -8.12 -2.50 -0.18
C VAL A 47 -8.59 -2.61 1.27
N ASN A 48 -7.73 -2.22 2.19
CA ASN A 48 -8.09 -2.02 3.58
C ASN A 48 -8.64 -0.60 3.72
N ARG A 49 -9.82 -0.44 4.33
CA ARG A 49 -10.43 0.88 4.56
C ARG A 49 -10.68 1.09 6.04
N ASN A 50 -10.09 2.15 6.59
CA ASN A 50 -10.24 2.57 7.99
C ASN A 50 -9.99 1.45 9.02
N GLY A 51 -9.10 0.48 8.71
CA GLY A 51 -8.82 -0.67 9.56
C GLY A 51 -9.96 -1.70 9.67
N VAL A 52 -11.09 -1.50 8.99
CA VAL A 52 -12.21 -2.44 8.98
C VAL A 52 -11.84 -3.64 8.11
N LYS A 53 -12.16 -4.85 8.59
CA LYS A 53 -11.91 -6.09 7.86
C LYS A 53 -12.60 -6.05 6.49
N PRO A 54 -11.85 -6.08 5.38
CA PRO A 54 -12.44 -6.10 4.05
C PRO A 54 -12.93 -7.50 3.67
N GLU A 55 -13.88 -7.56 2.74
CA GLU A 55 -14.28 -8.81 2.10
C GLU A 55 -13.10 -9.38 1.28
N GLY A 56 -12.92 -10.71 1.30
CA GLY A 56 -11.79 -11.35 0.62
C GLY A 56 -10.47 -11.37 1.42
N ALA A 57 -10.45 -10.82 2.64
CA ALA A 57 -9.34 -11.02 3.57
C ALA A 57 -9.23 -12.50 3.96
N VAL A 58 -8.09 -13.13 3.63
CA VAL A 58 -7.84 -14.55 3.92
C VAL A 58 -7.08 -14.74 5.22
N THR A 59 -6.17 -13.83 5.55
CA THR A 59 -5.42 -13.84 6.81
C THR A 59 -5.87 -12.70 7.72
N GLY A 60 -5.67 -12.88 9.04
CA GLY A 60 -5.88 -11.83 10.04
C GLY A 60 -5.04 -10.58 9.78
N PRO A 61 -5.31 -9.47 10.50
CA PRO A 61 -4.50 -8.28 10.36
C PRO A 61 -3.08 -8.61 10.82
N ASP A 62 -2.09 -8.14 10.07
CA ASP A 62 -0.69 -8.24 10.47
C ASP A 62 -0.34 -7.26 11.61
N ASP A 63 0.93 -7.20 12.00
CA ASP A 63 1.43 -6.27 13.03
C ASP A 63 1.22 -4.79 12.67
N GLN A 64 0.86 -4.49 11.42
CA GLN A 64 0.54 -3.15 10.94
C GLN A 64 -0.98 -2.87 10.90
N GLY A 65 -1.81 -3.86 11.26
CA GLY A 65 -3.26 -3.76 11.22
C GLY A 65 -3.84 -3.98 9.82
N LEU A 66 -3.07 -4.58 8.90
CA LEU A 66 -3.47 -4.77 7.50
C LEU A 66 -3.93 -6.19 7.24
N TRP A 67 -5.11 -6.30 6.65
CA TRP A 67 -5.67 -7.54 6.13
C TRP A 67 -5.12 -7.81 4.73
N TRP A 68 -4.78 -9.06 4.45
CA TRP A 68 -4.15 -9.46 3.19
C TRP A 68 -5.05 -10.37 2.34
N PRO A 69 -4.97 -10.28 1.00
CA PRO A 69 -5.71 -11.15 0.10
C PRO A 69 -5.13 -12.57 0.11
N ALA A 70 -5.82 -13.50 -0.56
CA ALA A 70 -5.24 -14.77 -0.94
C ALA A 70 -3.93 -14.56 -1.72
N LEU A 71 -2.97 -15.48 -1.58
CA LEU A 71 -1.78 -15.48 -2.43
C LEU A 71 -2.19 -15.68 -3.89
N PRO A 72 -1.60 -14.93 -4.84
CA PRO A 72 -1.76 -15.23 -6.26
C PRO A 72 -1.19 -16.62 -6.58
N PRO A 73 -1.69 -17.30 -7.61
CA PRO A 73 -1.14 -18.59 -8.02
C PRO A 73 0.34 -18.45 -8.36
N LYS A 74 1.16 -19.39 -7.86
CA LYS A 74 2.59 -19.40 -8.15
C LYS A 74 2.81 -19.64 -9.65
N PRO A 75 3.71 -18.90 -10.33
CA PRO A 75 3.98 -19.12 -11.75
C PRO A 75 4.43 -20.55 -12.01
N THR A 76 3.91 -21.13 -13.08
CA THR A 76 4.24 -22.50 -13.50
C THR A 76 5.59 -22.55 -14.20
N ALA A 77 6.16 -23.75 -14.34
CA ALA A 77 7.41 -23.92 -15.09
C ALA A 77 7.31 -23.38 -16.53
N ASN A 78 6.15 -23.52 -17.18
CA ASN A 78 5.91 -23.01 -18.52
C ASN A 78 5.87 -21.48 -18.55
N ASP A 79 5.22 -20.84 -17.58
CA ASP A 79 5.22 -19.38 -17.45
C ASP A 79 6.64 -18.87 -17.32
N LEU A 80 7.44 -19.50 -16.46
CA LEU A 80 8.85 -19.11 -16.25
C LEU A 80 9.71 -19.26 -17.50
N ILE A 81 9.51 -20.33 -18.27
CA ILE A 81 10.26 -20.55 -19.52
C ILE A 81 9.83 -19.54 -20.59
N SER A 82 8.53 -19.24 -20.70
CA SER A 82 8.01 -18.28 -21.69
C SER A 82 8.50 -16.84 -21.49
N ARG A 83 8.94 -16.50 -20.27
CA ARG A 83 9.47 -15.18 -19.91
C ARG A 83 11.00 -15.07 -20.06
N GLN A 84 11.70 -16.17 -20.32
CA GLN A 84 13.13 -16.12 -20.62
C GLN A 84 13.36 -15.47 -21.98
N GLN A 85 14.28 -14.51 -22.03
CA GLN A 85 14.64 -13.82 -23.27
C GLN A 85 15.72 -14.58 -24.05
N SER A 86 16.46 -15.46 -23.40
CA SER A 86 17.47 -16.30 -24.06
C SER A 86 17.65 -17.64 -23.35
N PRO A 87 17.99 -18.74 -24.07
CA PRO A 87 18.18 -20.06 -23.47
C PRO A 87 19.30 -20.15 -22.43
N ASN A 88 20.23 -19.19 -22.42
CA ASN A 88 21.35 -19.12 -21.49
C ASN A 88 21.08 -18.22 -20.27
N GLU A 89 19.86 -17.72 -20.09
CA GLU A 89 19.48 -17.01 -18.88
C GLU A 89 19.27 -17.98 -17.73
N GLN A 90 19.90 -17.67 -16.61
CA GLN A 90 19.58 -18.23 -15.31
C GLN A 90 18.44 -17.40 -14.70
N ARG A 91 17.72 -17.99 -13.74
CA ARG A 91 16.68 -17.30 -12.99
C ARG A 91 16.80 -17.56 -11.51
N THR A 92 16.29 -16.64 -10.70
CA THR A 92 16.02 -16.90 -9.28
C THR A 92 14.80 -17.79 -9.11
N ASP A 93 14.60 -18.32 -7.91
CA ASP A 93 13.30 -18.86 -7.54
C ASP A 93 12.23 -17.74 -7.57
N PRO A 94 10.96 -18.05 -7.86
CA PRO A 94 9.87 -17.09 -7.70
C PRO A 94 9.79 -16.61 -6.26
N LEU A 95 9.90 -15.30 -6.08
CA LEU A 95 9.79 -14.63 -4.80
C LEU A 95 8.45 -13.89 -4.74
N LEU A 96 7.78 -13.99 -3.59
CA LEU A 96 6.54 -13.27 -3.34
C LEU A 96 6.89 -11.88 -2.80
N GLN A 97 6.68 -10.86 -3.61
CA GLN A 97 6.85 -9.47 -3.19
C GLN A 97 5.55 -8.95 -2.54
N LYS A 98 5.72 -8.22 -1.44
CA LYS A 98 4.65 -7.49 -0.75
C LYS A 98 4.81 -6.00 -1.02
N SER A 99 3.74 -5.30 -1.35
CA SER A 99 3.71 -3.84 -1.38
C SER A 99 2.45 -3.30 -0.71
N VAL A 100 2.53 -2.07 -0.21
CA VAL A 100 1.39 -1.37 0.39
C VAL A 100 1.38 0.08 -0.09
N ASP A 101 0.28 0.47 -0.73
CA ASP A 101 0.04 1.84 -1.16
C ASP A 101 -0.98 2.50 -0.23
N TYR A 102 -0.54 3.54 0.48
CA TYR A 102 -1.37 4.27 1.43
C TYR A 102 -1.93 5.54 0.79
N ALA A 103 -3.23 5.77 0.99
CA ALA A 103 -3.89 7.00 0.63
C ALA A 103 -4.89 7.42 1.71
N ILE A 104 -5.18 8.72 1.76
CA ILE A 104 -6.26 9.26 2.58
C ILE A 104 -7.13 10.17 1.72
N THR A 105 -8.43 9.95 1.83
CA THR A 105 -9.46 10.79 1.24
C THR A 105 -10.12 11.60 2.34
N PHE A 106 -10.32 12.89 2.13
CA PHE A 106 -10.96 13.77 3.11
C PHE A 106 -11.68 14.92 2.42
N ASP A 107 -12.69 15.47 3.10
CA ASP A 107 -13.36 16.68 2.64
C ASP A 107 -12.75 17.90 3.35
N TYR A 108 -12.40 18.92 2.56
CA TYR A 108 -11.89 20.20 3.06
C TYR A 108 -12.39 21.34 2.16
N ASN A 109 -12.96 22.41 2.75
CA ASN A 109 -13.57 23.53 2.03
C ASN A 109 -14.57 23.12 0.93
N GLY A 110 -15.39 22.09 1.20
CA GLY A 110 -16.37 21.58 0.25
C GLY A 110 -15.80 20.79 -0.92
N GLN A 111 -14.49 20.51 -0.92
CA GLN A 111 -13.82 19.67 -1.92
C GLN A 111 -13.34 18.37 -1.31
N ARG A 112 -13.68 17.25 -1.95
CA ARG A 112 -13.16 15.93 -1.61
C ARG A 112 -11.81 15.73 -2.30
N ARG A 113 -10.76 15.49 -1.53
CA ARG A 113 -9.39 15.25 -2.05
C ARG A 113 -8.92 13.88 -1.62
N THR A 114 -8.22 13.18 -2.51
CA THR A 114 -7.49 11.95 -2.19
C THR A 114 -6.01 12.21 -2.39
N LEU A 115 -5.21 12.00 -1.35
CA LEU A 115 -3.76 12.21 -1.40
C LEU A 115 -3.01 10.95 -0.96
N PRO A 116 -1.84 10.65 -1.57
CA PRO A 116 -0.93 9.65 -1.05
C PRO A 116 -0.50 9.98 0.37
N THR A 117 -0.26 8.95 1.17
CA THR A 117 0.20 9.10 2.54
C THR A 117 1.13 7.96 2.94
N ASN A 118 1.28 7.70 4.23
CA ASN A 118 2.15 6.67 4.78
C ASN A 118 1.45 5.83 5.85
N GLN A 119 2.11 4.76 6.26
CA GLN A 119 1.62 3.82 7.28
C GLN A 119 1.19 4.51 8.59
N SER A 120 1.94 5.51 9.06
CA SER A 120 1.63 6.19 10.33
C SER A 120 0.29 6.92 10.25
N VAL A 121 0.05 7.63 9.14
CA VAL A 121 -1.22 8.33 8.90
C VAL A 121 -2.37 7.34 8.79
N TYR A 122 -2.20 6.25 8.04
CA TYR A 122 -3.22 5.21 7.91
C TYR A 122 -3.60 4.60 9.27
N ARG A 123 -2.62 4.28 10.13
CA ARG A 123 -2.89 3.72 11.46
C ARG A 123 -3.61 4.71 12.35
N GLU A 124 -3.15 5.96 12.38
CA GLU A 124 -3.79 6.99 13.19
C GLU A 124 -5.24 7.24 12.74
N ALA A 125 -5.47 7.31 11.43
CA ALA A 125 -6.80 7.50 10.86
C ALA A 125 -7.73 6.30 11.12
N SER A 126 -7.21 5.07 11.05
CA SER A 126 -7.99 3.86 11.35
C SER A 126 -8.41 3.82 12.82
N GLN A 127 -7.52 4.22 13.74
CA GLN A 127 -7.84 4.32 15.17
C GLN A 127 -8.85 5.45 15.43
N ALA A 128 -8.65 6.62 14.82
CA ALA A 128 -9.58 7.74 14.90
C ALA A 128 -10.98 7.33 14.42
N PHE A 129 -11.06 6.56 13.32
CA PHE A 129 -12.33 6.11 12.77
C PHE A 129 -13.06 5.15 13.72
N ALA A 130 -12.33 4.20 14.33
CA ALA A 130 -12.89 3.29 15.31
C ALA A 130 -13.43 4.02 16.55
N GLU A 131 -12.82 5.15 16.92
CA GLU A 131 -13.20 5.99 18.06
C GLU A 131 -14.15 7.15 17.68
N GLN A 132 -14.56 7.26 16.41
CA GLN A 132 -15.40 8.36 15.88
C GLN A 132 -14.83 9.77 16.13
N GLN A 133 -13.50 9.89 16.05
CA GLN A 133 -12.77 11.14 16.26
C GLN A 133 -12.50 11.86 14.94
N ALA A 134 -12.31 13.18 15.02
CA ALA A 134 -11.79 13.94 13.90
C ALA A 134 -10.27 13.77 13.78
N LEU A 135 -9.72 14.16 12.64
CA LEU A 135 -8.28 14.16 12.37
C LEU A 135 -7.80 15.57 12.07
N GLU A 136 -6.66 15.92 12.68
CA GLU A 136 -5.76 16.93 12.14
C GLU A 136 -4.81 16.25 11.15
N LEU A 137 -4.83 16.68 9.88
CA LEU A 137 -3.95 16.20 8.83
C LEU A 137 -2.92 17.28 8.50
N VAL A 138 -1.64 16.91 8.45
CA VAL A 138 -0.53 17.80 8.10
C VAL A 138 -0.02 17.44 6.72
N TYR A 139 -0.04 18.41 5.82
CA TYR A 139 0.46 18.23 4.46
C TYR A 139 1.98 17.99 4.43
N GLY A 140 2.40 17.20 3.44
CA GLY A 140 3.79 17.08 3.03
C GLY A 140 4.22 18.22 2.10
N PRO A 141 5.46 18.16 1.58
CA PRO A 141 5.98 19.18 0.66
C PRO A 141 5.06 19.41 -0.55
N GLY A 142 4.77 20.68 -0.83
CA GLY A 142 3.91 21.10 -1.95
C GLY A 142 2.46 20.62 -1.88
N GLU A 143 1.99 20.21 -0.69
CA GLU A 143 0.61 19.70 -0.47
C GLU A 143 0.22 18.50 -1.34
N ALA A 144 1.22 17.79 -1.88
CA ALA A 144 1.01 16.65 -2.75
C ALA A 144 0.74 15.34 -1.98
N THR A 145 0.99 15.34 -0.66
CA THR A 145 0.83 14.17 0.22
C THR A 145 0.34 14.61 1.59
N VAL A 146 -0.19 13.68 2.38
CA VAL A 146 -0.38 13.87 3.83
C VAL A 146 0.78 13.19 4.55
N GLY A 147 1.58 13.98 5.27
CA GLY A 147 2.80 13.51 5.91
C GLY A 147 2.60 13.03 7.34
N ALA A 148 1.63 13.61 8.05
CA ALA A 148 1.28 13.23 9.42
C ALA A 148 -0.22 13.42 9.67
N ALA A 149 -0.73 12.69 10.66
CA ALA A 149 -2.09 12.82 11.14
C ALA A 149 -2.09 12.70 12.66
N ARG A 150 -3.06 13.34 13.31
CA ARG A 150 -3.28 13.25 14.75
C ARG A 150 -4.76 13.17 15.03
N ARG A 151 -5.14 12.24 15.90
CA ARG A 151 -6.48 12.21 16.50
C ARG A 151 -6.73 13.47 17.31
N ILE A 152 -7.94 13.99 17.18
CA ILE A 152 -8.45 15.08 18.00
C ILE A 152 -9.83 14.66 18.53
N ALA A 153 -10.02 14.79 19.85
CA ALA A 153 -11.33 14.61 20.45
C ALA A 153 -12.29 15.62 19.80
N SER A 154 -13.41 15.12 19.27
CA SER A 154 -14.29 15.82 18.34
C SER A 154 -14.57 17.28 18.71
N PHE A 155 -14.55 18.14 17.69
CA PHE A 155 -15.07 19.51 17.73
C PHE A 155 -16.56 19.50 18.07
N ASP A 156 -16.97 20.34 19.03
CA ASP A 156 -18.37 20.70 19.25
C ASP A 156 -18.99 21.16 17.92
N ARG A 157 -20.19 20.64 17.64
CA ARG A 157 -21.01 21.01 16.48
C ARG A 157 -21.67 22.38 16.68
#